data_AF-A0A0A2Y2A3-F1
#
_entry.id   AF-A0A0A2Y2A3-F1
#
_cell.length_a   1.000
_cell.length_b   1.000
_cell.length_c   1.000
_cell.angle_alpha   90.00
_cell.angle_beta   90.00
_cell.angle_gamma   90.00
#
_symmetry.space_group_name_H-M   'P 1'
#
loop_
_entity.id
_entity.type
_entity.pdbx_description
1 polymer ?
#
loop_
_entity_poly.entity_id
_entity_poly.type
_entity_poly.pdbx_seq_one_letter_code
_entity_poly.pdbx_strand_id
1 'polypeptide(L)'
;MRKSIKFSLLALCISNVIAVNTVFAAEQNQEKSPSPTLSKQQLIAEINQLNKEISAKEKTAVELNNQIKDLQSKITKAKQDLQSKIKERDALTNSLQASSKEKAQLEEQIKSLTAQLADLQKKIDPKVVELVKQKNTAETQLKKVNADVSSKTNQLSQLTAQITQSTTKVEQLKAQIKPLETKISGLNSQVKQQQDKLTKIAAERKAVTTKIAEYTKNQEWVKQYELDSDGIRWRDIYFDRYSPSSKSNFAKVSNMYMDTHIEVITDELGNPKISNFYTPTLPLSQYKANPSKINEVLISSEQPENKGKAVGKAFFVNQNYSSYVAWQPILKNYSEITSVLSLNEGNRGNLYFARTDYKKGVDIGLQAQQRYESVKAKTPQITYRGYMLNVGGKSGDITLTADLDKNVVNGTVTNRIVNPLQDGRDLLLKNGQISVDRAGITFRGTSGRAIIPVGNNPNNLPFRYANFEGIFAGKNMEEVVGEISGLPNEANSVFGGTQVTK
;
A
#
# COMPACT_ATOMS: atom_id res chain seq x y z
N MET A 1 2.75 131.37 -45.81
CA MET A 1 1.74 132.30 -46.33
C MET A 1 2.11 133.76 -46.03
N ARG A 2 3.23 134.23 -46.61
CA ARG A 2 3.85 135.54 -46.36
C ARG A 2 3.77 136.48 -47.59
N LYS A 3 2.86 136.22 -48.54
CA LYS A 3 2.82 136.91 -49.86
C LYS A 3 1.51 137.63 -50.23
N SER A 4 0.46 137.62 -49.39
CA SER A 4 -0.85 138.15 -49.81
C SER A 4 -1.40 139.34 -49.01
N ILE A 5 -0.61 139.94 -48.10
CA ILE A 5 -1.07 141.07 -47.25
C ILE A 5 -0.47 142.42 -47.70
N LYS A 6 0.49 142.41 -48.65
CA LYS A 6 1.16 143.63 -49.12
C LYS A 6 0.43 144.41 -50.23
N PHE A 7 -0.70 143.94 -50.76
CA PHE A 7 -1.44 144.65 -51.83
C PHE A 7 -2.63 145.49 -51.33
N SER A 8 -3.17 145.20 -50.15
CA SER A 8 -4.33 145.94 -49.62
C SER A 8 -3.95 147.18 -48.81
N LEU A 9 -2.66 147.35 -48.46
CA LEU A 9 -2.11 148.52 -47.79
C LEU A 9 -1.79 149.70 -48.75
N LEU A 10 -1.85 149.51 -50.07
CA LEU A 10 -1.54 150.57 -51.05
C LEU A 10 -2.81 151.20 -51.66
N ALA A 11 -3.90 150.43 -51.80
CA ALA A 11 -5.17 150.93 -52.35
C ALA A 11 -6.01 151.77 -51.35
N LEU A 12 -5.89 151.51 -50.04
CA LEU A 12 -6.60 152.28 -49.01
C LEU A 12 -5.89 153.62 -48.69
N CYS A 13 -4.59 153.72 -48.94
CA CYS A 13 -3.78 154.92 -48.70
C CYS A 13 -3.81 155.92 -49.87
N ILE A 14 -4.14 155.49 -51.09
CA ILE A 14 -4.28 156.38 -52.27
C ILE A 14 -5.69 156.99 -52.35
N SER A 15 -6.70 156.31 -51.82
CA SER A 15 -8.09 156.77 -51.86
C SER A 15 -8.39 157.88 -50.84
N ASN A 16 -7.70 157.90 -49.69
CA ASN A 16 -7.89 158.92 -48.65
C ASN A 16 -7.02 160.18 -48.83
N VAL A 17 -6.04 160.16 -49.75
CA VAL A 17 -5.23 161.34 -50.10
C VAL A 17 -5.88 162.18 -51.21
N ILE A 18 -6.86 161.64 -51.94
CA ILE A 18 -7.59 162.35 -53.01
C ILE A 18 -8.87 163.02 -52.49
N ALA A 19 -9.51 162.50 -51.45
CA ALA A 19 -10.69 163.11 -50.82
C ALA A 19 -10.36 164.38 -50.00
N VAL A 20 -9.09 164.62 -49.67
CA VAL A 20 -8.62 165.81 -48.93
C VAL A 20 -8.37 167.01 -49.86
N ASN A 21 -8.40 166.85 -51.19
CA ASN A 21 -8.07 167.92 -52.16
C ASN A 21 -9.25 168.53 -52.94
N THR A 22 -10.50 168.09 -52.76
CA THR A 22 -11.66 168.62 -53.51
C THR A 22 -12.70 169.39 -52.69
N VAL A 23 -12.47 169.61 -51.39
CA VAL A 23 -13.32 170.49 -50.54
C VAL A 23 -12.68 171.89 -50.36
N PHE A 24 -11.58 172.17 -51.08
CA PHE A 24 -10.85 173.44 -51.05
C PHE A 24 -11.36 174.50 -52.05
N ALA A 25 -12.57 174.34 -52.60
CA ALA A 25 -13.08 175.19 -53.68
C ALA A 25 -14.56 175.57 -53.50
N ALA A 26 -14.92 176.18 -52.38
CA ALA A 26 -16.18 176.94 -52.25
C ALA A 26 -16.21 177.87 -51.02
N GLU A 27 -15.12 178.58 -50.69
CA GLU A 27 -15.19 179.65 -49.69
C GLU A 27 -14.03 180.66 -49.82
N GLN A 28 -13.87 181.23 -51.01
CA GLN A 28 -13.20 182.53 -51.18
C GLN A 28 -13.87 183.26 -52.34
N ASN A 29 -14.55 184.37 -52.04
CA ASN A 29 -14.73 185.43 -53.02
C ASN A 29 -14.95 186.77 -52.30
N GLN A 30 -13.95 187.65 -52.36
CA GLN A 30 -14.14 189.10 -52.33
C GLN A 30 -12.90 189.81 -52.87
N GLU A 31 -12.98 190.19 -54.16
CA GLU A 31 -12.32 191.38 -54.69
C GLU A 31 -13.12 192.62 -54.23
N LYS A 32 -12.38 193.71 -53.97
CA LYS A 32 -12.75 195.14 -53.98
C LYS A 32 -14.24 195.52 -53.81
N SER A 33 -14.48 196.31 -52.75
CA SER A 33 -15.65 197.17 -52.54
C SER A 33 -16.21 197.80 -53.83
N PRO A 34 -17.53 197.92 -53.92
CA PRO A 34 -18.13 199.19 -53.49
C PRO A 34 -19.10 198.95 -52.33
N SER A 35 -19.11 199.88 -51.38
CA SER A 35 -20.09 199.96 -50.30
C SER A 35 -21.52 199.91 -50.85
N PRO A 36 -22.36 198.96 -50.42
CA PRO A 36 -23.61 199.31 -49.83
C PRO A 36 -23.35 199.45 -48.34
N THR A 37 -23.82 200.53 -47.75
CA THR A 37 -23.97 200.63 -46.31
C THR A 37 -24.95 199.52 -45.88
N LEU A 38 -24.43 198.34 -45.54
CA LEU A 38 -25.20 197.28 -44.88
C LEU A 38 -25.66 197.86 -43.54
N SER A 39 -26.97 197.91 -43.33
CA SER A 39 -27.52 198.48 -42.10
C SER A 39 -27.03 197.68 -40.89
N LYS A 40 -26.99 198.30 -39.71
CA LYS A 40 -26.71 197.61 -38.43
C LYS A 40 -27.52 196.30 -38.27
N GLN A 41 -28.68 196.23 -38.91
CA GLN A 41 -29.58 195.06 -38.95
C GLN A 41 -29.03 193.87 -39.77
N GLN A 42 -28.30 194.12 -40.86
CA GLN A 42 -27.74 193.06 -41.71
C GLN A 42 -26.47 192.42 -41.10
N LEU A 43 -25.61 193.20 -40.44
CA LEU A 43 -24.48 192.69 -39.64
C LEU A 43 -24.93 191.82 -38.47
N ILE A 44 -26.03 192.18 -37.80
CA ILE A 44 -26.65 191.36 -36.74
C ILE A 44 -27.15 190.02 -37.31
N ALA A 45 -27.72 190.01 -38.51
CA ALA A 45 -28.18 188.78 -39.16
C ALA A 45 -27.02 187.83 -39.51
N GLU A 46 -25.91 188.37 -40.03
CA GLU A 46 -24.73 187.58 -40.41
C GLU A 46 -23.96 187.03 -39.19
N ILE A 47 -23.82 187.81 -38.11
CA ILE A 47 -23.29 187.31 -36.82
C ILE A 47 -24.15 186.18 -36.27
N ASN A 48 -25.47 186.30 -36.34
CA ASN A 48 -26.39 185.25 -35.89
C ASN A 48 -26.29 183.98 -36.75
N GLN A 49 -26.07 184.13 -38.07
CA GLN A 49 -25.85 183.01 -38.98
C GLN A 49 -24.52 182.30 -38.70
N LEU A 50 -23.43 183.04 -38.54
CA LEU A 50 -22.11 182.48 -38.18
C LEU A 50 -22.14 181.80 -36.80
N ASN A 51 -22.83 182.37 -35.81
CA ASN A 51 -23.01 181.72 -34.50
C ASN A 51 -23.80 180.41 -34.61
N LYS A 52 -24.82 180.36 -35.48
CA LYS A 52 -25.53 179.12 -35.79
C LYS A 52 -24.60 178.08 -36.41
N GLU A 53 -23.75 178.48 -37.35
CA GLU A 53 -22.79 177.59 -38.01
C GLU A 53 -21.69 177.12 -37.08
N ILE A 54 -21.16 177.99 -36.21
CA ILE A 54 -20.20 177.64 -35.16
C ILE A 54 -20.83 176.62 -34.21
N SER A 55 -22.05 176.87 -33.73
CA SER A 55 -22.76 175.93 -32.86
C SER A 55 -23.01 174.58 -33.54
N ALA A 56 -23.34 174.57 -34.83
CA ALA A 56 -23.48 173.34 -35.62
C ALA A 56 -22.14 172.59 -35.79
N LYS A 57 -21.04 173.31 -36.04
CA LYS A 57 -19.68 172.75 -36.13
C LYS A 57 -19.19 172.23 -34.79
N GLU A 58 -19.46 172.91 -33.68
CA GLU A 58 -19.17 172.45 -32.32
C GLU A 58 -19.91 171.15 -32.01
N LYS A 59 -21.21 171.07 -32.34
CA LYS A 59 -21.99 169.84 -32.18
C LYS A 59 -21.38 168.69 -33.01
N THR A 60 -20.95 168.98 -34.23
CA THR A 60 -20.28 168.00 -35.10
C THR A 60 -18.94 167.56 -34.55
N ALA A 61 -18.14 168.47 -33.98
CA ALA A 61 -16.86 168.16 -33.36
C ALA A 61 -17.05 167.26 -32.12
N VAL A 62 -18.07 167.52 -31.29
CA VAL A 62 -18.43 166.65 -30.17
C VAL A 62 -18.83 165.26 -30.66
N GLU A 63 -19.66 165.17 -31.70
CA GLU A 63 -20.09 163.91 -32.30
C GLU A 63 -18.89 163.10 -32.83
N LEU A 64 -18.00 163.73 -33.60
CA LEU A 64 -16.78 163.11 -34.11
C LEU A 64 -15.85 162.68 -32.98
N ASN A 65 -15.73 163.47 -31.92
CA ASN A 65 -14.89 163.13 -30.77
C ASN A 65 -15.44 161.92 -30.01
N ASN A 66 -16.77 161.80 -29.90
CA ASN A 66 -17.43 160.60 -29.37
C ASN A 66 -17.22 159.38 -30.28
N GLN A 67 -17.29 159.53 -31.61
CA GLN A 67 -16.96 158.46 -32.56
C GLN A 67 -15.49 158.03 -32.46
N ILE A 68 -14.56 158.98 -32.32
CA ILE A 68 -13.13 158.69 -32.11
C ILE A 68 -12.95 157.89 -30.83
N LYS A 69 -13.60 158.27 -29.72
CA LYS A 69 -13.55 157.51 -28.46
C LYS A 69 -14.13 156.10 -28.61
N ASP A 70 -15.25 155.94 -29.32
CA ASP A 70 -15.85 154.63 -29.59
C ASP A 70 -14.94 153.75 -30.46
N LEU A 71 -14.35 154.31 -31.52
CA LEU A 71 -13.37 153.63 -32.36
C LEU A 71 -12.11 153.25 -31.57
N GLN A 72 -11.61 154.13 -30.70
CA GLN A 72 -10.47 153.82 -29.81
C GLN A 72 -10.78 152.67 -28.86
N SER A 73 -12.00 152.64 -28.30
CA SER A 73 -12.48 151.53 -27.47
C SER A 73 -12.55 150.23 -28.27
N LYS A 74 -13.14 150.26 -29.47
CA LYS A 74 -13.21 149.10 -30.39
C LYS A 74 -11.82 148.60 -30.80
N ILE A 75 -10.87 149.49 -31.10
CA ILE A 75 -9.48 149.15 -31.41
C ILE A 75 -8.80 148.49 -30.21
N THR A 76 -9.02 149.02 -29.00
CA THR A 76 -8.47 148.43 -27.77
C THR A 76 -9.01 147.02 -27.53
N LYS A 77 -10.32 146.83 -27.70
CA LYS A 77 -10.95 145.51 -27.58
C LYS A 77 -10.46 144.53 -28.64
N ALA A 78 -10.40 144.96 -29.91
CA ALA A 78 -9.86 144.13 -30.99
C ALA A 78 -8.38 143.74 -30.77
N LYS A 79 -7.58 144.64 -30.19
CA LYS A 79 -6.18 144.35 -29.83
C LYS A 79 -6.08 143.31 -28.71
N GLN A 80 -6.94 143.40 -27.69
CA GLN A 80 -7.02 142.40 -26.62
C GLN A 80 -7.49 141.04 -27.16
N ASP A 81 -8.52 141.02 -28.01
CA ASP A 81 -9.02 139.80 -28.65
C ASP A 81 -7.95 139.14 -29.54
N LEU A 82 -7.23 139.94 -30.34
CA LEU A 82 -6.12 139.44 -31.14
C LEU A 82 -5.01 138.84 -30.27
N GLN A 83 -4.67 139.48 -29.15
CA GLN A 83 -3.66 138.97 -28.22
C GLN A 83 -4.11 137.67 -27.54
N SER A 84 -5.40 137.56 -27.21
CA SER A 84 -6.00 136.31 -26.70
C SER A 84 -5.94 135.20 -27.75
N LYS A 85 -6.32 135.48 -29.01
CA LYS A 85 -6.26 134.52 -30.12
C LYS A 85 -4.84 134.10 -30.47
N ILE A 86 -3.86 134.99 -30.35
CA ILE A 86 -2.43 134.66 -30.50
C ILE A 86 -2.02 133.63 -29.45
N LYS A 87 -2.38 133.84 -28.17
CA LYS A 87 -2.09 132.89 -27.08
C LYS A 87 -2.77 131.54 -27.31
N GLU A 88 -4.03 131.54 -27.71
CA GLU A 88 -4.78 130.31 -28.04
C GLU A 88 -4.11 129.54 -29.19
N ARG A 89 -3.71 130.23 -30.26
CA ARG A 89 -3.00 129.63 -31.38
C ARG A 89 -1.62 129.07 -30.98
N ASP A 90 -0.89 129.74 -30.10
CA ASP A 90 0.39 129.24 -29.59
C ASP A 90 0.19 127.99 -28.70
N ALA A 91 -0.83 127.99 -27.85
CA ALA A 91 -1.19 126.81 -27.05
C ALA A 91 -1.59 125.61 -27.93
N LEU A 92 -2.41 125.84 -28.96
CA LEU A 92 -2.78 124.81 -29.94
C LEU A 92 -1.58 124.30 -30.74
N THR A 93 -0.65 125.19 -31.11
CA THR A 93 0.58 124.81 -31.82
C THR A 93 1.44 123.90 -30.96
N ASN A 94 1.61 124.25 -29.69
CA ASN A 94 2.36 123.42 -28.73
C ASN A 94 1.69 122.07 -28.50
N SER A 95 0.36 122.04 -28.36
CA SER A 95 -0.41 120.79 -28.22
C SER A 95 -0.28 119.90 -29.46
N LEU A 96 -0.37 120.47 -30.67
CA LEU A 96 -0.19 119.73 -31.92
C LEU A 96 1.22 119.16 -32.04
N GLN A 97 2.25 119.92 -31.64
CA GLN A 97 3.63 119.44 -31.64
C GLN A 97 3.83 118.30 -30.63
N ALA A 98 3.22 118.40 -29.44
CA ALA A 98 3.25 117.34 -28.43
C ALA A 98 2.56 116.06 -28.96
N SER A 99 1.34 116.16 -29.49
CA SER A 99 0.63 115.02 -30.09
C SER A 99 1.36 114.43 -31.30
N SER A 100 2.06 115.25 -32.09
CA SER A 100 2.88 114.76 -33.22
C SER A 100 4.08 113.93 -32.73
N LYS A 101 4.72 114.34 -31.63
CA LYS A 101 5.80 113.57 -31.00
C LYS A 101 5.28 112.26 -30.41
N GLU A 102 4.17 112.31 -29.71
CA GLU A 102 3.51 111.13 -29.13
C GLU A 102 3.11 110.13 -30.24
N LYS A 103 2.52 110.62 -31.33
CA LYS A 103 2.22 109.80 -32.51
C LYS A 103 3.46 109.09 -33.06
N ALA A 104 4.57 109.81 -33.22
CA ALA A 104 5.81 109.22 -33.71
C ALA A 104 6.36 108.13 -32.77
N GLN A 105 6.28 108.36 -31.45
CA GLN A 105 6.67 107.37 -30.43
C GLN A 105 5.79 106.12 -30.47
N LEU A 106 4.47 106.29 -30.59
CA LEU A 106 3.53 105.18 -30.71
C LEU A 106 3.75 104.40 -32.01
N GLU A 107 4.02 105.07 -33.14
CA GLU A 107 4.35 104.40 -34.40
C GLU A 107 5.62 103.54 -34.29
N GLU A 108 6.64 104.02 -33.55
CA GLU A 108 7.86 103.26 -33.30
C GLU A 108 7.60 102.06 -32.36
N GLN A 109 6.80 102.24 -31.31
CA GLN A 109 6.38 101.15 -30.42
C GLN A 109 5.58 100.07 -31.17
N ILE A 110 4.65 100.46 -32.05
CA ILE A 110 3.89 99.53 -32.89
C ILE A 110 4.81 98.73 -33.80
N LYS A 111 5.81 99.37 -34.43
CA LYS A 111 6.80 98.66 -35.26
C LYS A 111 7.60 97.65 -34.44
N SER A 112 8.07 98.04 -33.25
CA SER A 112 8.82 97.15 -32.35
C SER A 112 7.97 95.96 -31.90
N LEU A 113 6.74 96.19 -31.44
CA LEU A 113 5.83 95.12 -31.02
C LEU A 113 5.45 94.20 -32.18
N THR A 114 5.26 94.75 -33.38
CA THR A 114 4.99 93.95 -34.60
C THR A 114 6.17 93.05 -34.92
N ALA A 115 7.41 93.56 -34.82
CA ALA A 115 8.61 92.76 -35.03
C ALA A 115 8.77 91.65 -33.97
N GLN A 116 8.51 91.96 -32.70
CA GLN A 116 8.53 90.98 -31.60
C GLN A 116 7.48 89.89 -31.78
N LEU A 117 6.25 90.26 -32.18
CA LEU A 117 5.20 89.30 -32.51
C LEU A 117 5.60 88.39 -33.67
N ALA A 118 6.21 88.94 -34.73
CA ALA A 118 6.68 88.14 -35.85
C ALA A 118 7.81 87.15 -35.46
N ASP A 119 8.74 87.57 -34.59
CA ASP A 119 9.80 86.70 -34.07
C ASP A 119 9.23 85.59 -33.15
N LEU A 120 8.30 85.95 -32.25
CA LEU A 120 7.60 84.98 -31.41
C LEU A 120 6.79 83.98 -32.25
N GLN A 121 6.10 84.45 -33.30
CA GLN A 121 5.36 83.59 -34.23
C GLN A 121 6.31 82.60 -34.95
N LYS A 122 7.48 83.08 -35.42
CA LYS A 122 8.49 82.21 -36.03
C LYS A 122 9.06 81.17 -35.05
N LYS A 123 9.10 81.46 -33.75
CA LYS A 123 9.58 80.52 -32.72
C LYS A 123 8.51 79.53 -32.25
N ILE A 124 7.24 79.96 -32.18
CA ILE A 124 6.16 79.11 -31.68
C ILE A 124 5.79 78.01 -32.66
N ASP A 125 5.76 78.32 -33.96
CA ASP A 125 5.29 77.36 -34.98
C ASP A 125 6.17 76.09 -35.07
N PRO A 126 7.52 76.17 -35.16
CA PRO A 126 8.36 74.99 -35.17
C PRO A 126 8.28 74.21 -33.85
N LYS A 127 8.16 74.90 -32.72
CA LYS A 127 8.09 74.25 -31.41
C LYS A 127 6.80 73.47 -31.24
N VAL A 128 5.68 74.00 -31.70
CA VAL A 128 4.39 73.31 -31.71
C VAL A 128 4.45 72.08 -32.61
N VAL A 129 5.01 72.20 -33.82
CA VAL A 129 5.18 71.06 -34.74
C VAL A 129 6.04 69.95 -34.11
N GLU A 130 7.15 70.32 -33.46
CA GLU A 130 8.01 69.34 -32.79
C GLU A 130 7.33 68.66 -31.60
N LEU A 131 6.62 69.41 -30.76
CA LEU A 131 5.85 68.84 -29.65
C LEU A 131 4.76 67.88 -30.15
N VAL A 132 4.08 68.21 -31.25
CA VAL A 132 3.10 67.31 -31.89
C VAL A 132 3.78 66.03 -32.38
N LYS A 133 4.96 66.13 -33.01
CA LYS A 133 5.73 64.96 -33.45
C LYS A 133 6.18 64.08 -32.28
N GLN A 134 6.67 64.68 -31.21
CA GLN A 134 7.07 63.99 -29.98
C GLN A 134 5.88 63.29 -29.33
N LYS A 135 4.74 63.98 -29.21
CA LYS A 135 3.47 63.41 -28.72
C LYS A 135 3.06 62.20 -29.53
N ASN A 136 2.99 62.31 -30.87
CA ASN A 136 2.58 61.21 -31.74
C ASN A 136 3.54 60.00 -31.64
N THR A 137 4.84 60.26 -31.49
CA THR A 137 5.85 59.21 -31.28
C THR A 137 5.63 58.50 -29.95
N ALA A 138 5.43 59.25 -28.87
CA ALA A 138 5.14 58.70 -27.55
C ALA A 138 3.83 57.90 -27.53
N GLU A 139 2.77 58.40 -28.17
CA GLU A 139 1.50 57.66 -28.32
C GLU A 139 1.67 56.35 -29.07
N THR A 140 2.49 56.33 -30.11
CA THR A 140 2.80 55.11 -30.88
C THR A 140 3.58 54.11 -30.03
N GLN A 141 4.59 54.57 -29.29
CA GLN A 141 5.35 53.73 -28.37
C GLN A 141 4.46 53.17 -27.25
N LEU A 142 3.58 54.00 -26.67
CA LEU A 142 2.64 53.57 -25.64
C LEU A 142 1.69 52.48 -26.16
N LYS A 143 1.16 52.63 -27.38
CA LYS A 143 0.35 51.58 -28.02
C LYS A 143 1.12 50.27 -28.18
N LYS A 144 2.39 50.33 -28.60
CA LYS A 144 3.25 49.14 -28.73
C LYS A 144 3.49 48.47 -27.38
N VAL A 145 3.85 49.24 -26.35
CA VAL A 145 4.08 48.72 -24.99
C VAL A 145 2.80 48.08 -24.44
N ASN A 146 1.64 48.71 -24.63
CA ASN A 146 0.36 48.15 -24.18
C ASN A 146 0.02 46.82 -24.90
N ALA A 147 0.33 46.72 -26.19
CA ALA A 147 0.17 45.47 -26.94
C ALA A 147 1.13 44.39 -26.42
N ASP A 148 2.40 44.73 -26.17
CA ASP A 148 3.40 43.81 -25.63
C ASP A 148 3.03 43.33 -24.22
N VAL A 149 2.56 44.23 -23.35
CA VAL A 149 2.05 43.90 -22.01
C VAL A 149 0.87 42.94 -22.13
N SER A 150 -0.12 43.25 -22.97
CA SER A 150 -1.29 42.38 -23.16
C SER A 150 -0.88 40.99 -23.66
N SER A 151 0.05 40.91 -24.60
CA SER A 151 0.59 39.64 -25.10
C SER A 151 1.30 38.85 -24.00
N LYS A 152 2.16 39.50 -23.22
CA LYS A 152 2.87 38.86 -22.11
C LYS A 152 1.93 38.41 -21.00
N THR A 153 0.90 39.18 -20.68
CA THR A 153 -0.15 38.78 -19.73
C THR A 153 -0.87 37.52 -20.20
N ASN A 154 -1.25 37.46 -21.49
CA ASN A 154 -1.87 36.26 -22.04
C ASN A 154 -0.96 35.03 -21.98
N GLN A 155 0.33 35.19 -22.30
CA GLN A 155 1.33 34.12 -22.18
C GLN A 155 1.48 33.65 -20.73
N LEU A 156 1.53 34.58 -19.77
CA LEU A 156 1.60 34.26 -18.34
C LEU A 156 0.37 33.45 -17.90
N SER A 157 -0.83 33.85 -18.32
CA SER A 157 -2.07 33.12 -18.03
C SER A 157 -2.06 31.69 -18.60
N GLN A 158 -1.58 31.52 -19.84
CA GLN A 158 -1.44 30.21 -20.47
C GLN A 158 -0.43 29.32 -19.73
N LEU A 159 0.74 29.85 -19.39
CA LEU A 159 1.76 29.12 -18.63
C LEU A 159 1.26 28.74 -17.24
N THR A 160 0.53 29.64 -16.58
CA THR A 160 -0.11 29.37 -15.27
C THR A 160 -1.07 28.19 -15.38
N ALA A 161 -1.93 28.17 -16.39
CA ALA A 161 -2.86 27.07 -16.63
C ALA A 161 -2.13 25.74 -16.88
N GLN A 162 -1.04 25.75 -17.66
CA GLN A 162 -0.22 24.55 -17.92
C GLN A 162 0.47 24.04 -16.65
N ILE A 163 0.97 24.93 -15.79
CA ILE A 163 1.56 24.57 -14.49
C ILE A 163 0.51 23.95 -13.58
N THR A 164 -0.70 24.51 -13.51
CA THR A 164 -1.80 23.95 -12.74
C THR A 164 -2.13 22.53 -13.23
N GLN A 165 -2.28 22.34 -14.55
CA GLN A 165 -2.58 21.04 -15.13
C GLN A 165 -1.47 20.01 -14.83
N SER A 166 -0.21 20.42 -14.98
CA SER A 166 0.95 19.54 -14.71
C SER A 166 1.02 19.17 -13.23
N THR A 167 0.77 20.12 -12.34
CA THR A 167 0.70 19.90 -10.89
C THR A 167 -0.40 18.89 -10.55
N THR A 168 -1.60 19.06 -11.09
CA THR A 168 -2.69 18.09 -10.91
C THR A 168 -2.31 16.69 -11.39
N LYS A 169 -1.64 16.57 -12.53
CA LYS A 169 -1.20 15.27 -13.06
C LYS A 169 -0.14 14.61 -12.18
N VAL A 170 0.79 15.39 -11.63
CA VAL A 170 1.78 14.89 -10.67
C VAL A 170 1.09 14.34 -9.42
N GLU A 171 0.12 15.06 -8.86
CA GLU A 171 -0.61 14.58 -7.67
C GLU A 171 -1.44 13.33 -7.96
N GLN A 172 -2.06 13.24 -9.14
CA GLN A 172 -2.74 12.01 -9.58
C GLN A 172 -1.78 10.81 -9.69
N LEU A 173 -0.59 11.02 -10.26
CA LEU A 173 0.42 9.96 -10.36
C LEU A 173 0.93 9.53 -8.98
N LYS A 174 1.20 10.47 -8.07
CA LYS A 174 1.57 10.17 -6.69
C LYS A 174 0.48 9.35 -5.98
N ALA A 175 -0.78 9.70 -6.17
CA ALA A 175 -1.91 8.96 -5.60
C ALA A 175 -2.01 7.52 -6.13
N GLN A 176 -1.53 7.25 -7.37
CA GLN A 176 -1.50 5.91 -7.96
C GLN A 176 -0.31 5.05 -7.50
N ILE A 177 0.81 5.66 -7.10
CA ILE A 177 2.02 4.93 -6.67
C ILE A 177 1.75 4.10 -5.40
N LYS A 178 1.17 4.71 -4.35
CA LYS A 178 0.93 4.04 -3.06
C LYS A 178 0.10 2.73 -3.16
N PRO A 179 -1.02 2.66 -3.89
CA PRO A 179 -1.75 1.40 -4.06
C PRO A 179 -0.97 0.38 -4.89
N LEU A 180 -0.15 0.81 -5.87
CA LEU A 180 0.72 -0.10 -6.62
C LEU A 180 1.82 -0.69 -5.74
N GLU A 181 2.46 0.10 -4.88
CA GLU A 181 3.43 -0.39 -3.88
C GLU A 181 2.81 -1.42 -2.93
N THR A 182 1.59 -1.13 -2.47
CA THR A 182 0.81 -2.06 -1.62
C THR A 182 0.54 -3.38 -2.37
N LYS A 183 0.15 -3.29 -3.65
CA LYS A 183 -0.09 -4.48 -4.49
C LYS A 183 1.18 -5.29 -4.71
N ILE A 184 2.32 -4.65 -4.96
CA ILE A 184 3.63 -5.31 -5.10
C ILE A 184 4.00 -6.04 -3.80
N SER A 185 3.85 -5.40 -2.64
CA SER A 185 4.10 -6.02 -1.34
C SER A 185 3.20 -7.25 -1.09
N GLY A 186 1.91 -7.14 -1.44
CA GLY A 186 0.97 -8.25 -1.37
C GLY A 186 1.37 -9.43 -2.26
N LEU A 187 1.74 -9.16 -3.52
CA LEU A 187 2.20 -10.19 -4.46
C LEU A 187 3.49 -10.86 -3.98
N ASN A 188 4.46 -10.10 -3.45
CA ASN A 188 5.70 -10.67 -2.88
C ASN A 188 5.42 -11.61 -1.71
N SER A 189 4.45 -11.26 -0.85
CA SER A 189 4.03 -12.11 0.26
C SER A 189 3.40 -13.42 -0.23
N GLN A 190 2.58 -13.36 -1.29
CA GLN A 190 2.00 -14.55 -1.92
C GLN A 190 3.06 -15.45 -2.57
N VAL A 191 4.04 -14.88 -3.27
CA VAL A 191 5.18 -15.63 -3.85
C VAL A 191 5.94 -16.37 -2.75
N LYS A 192 6.23 -15.71 -1.63
CA LYS A 192 6.90 -16.37 -0.49
C LYS A 192 6.09 -17.54 0.07
N GLN A 193 4.79 -17.37 0.26
CA GLN A 193 3.91 -18.45 0.72
C GLN A 193 3.87 -19.64 -0.26
N GLN A 194 3.89 -19.38 -1.57
CA GLN A 194 3.96 -20.44 -2.58
C GLN A 194 5.30 -21.19 -2.55
N GLN A 195 6.41 -20.47 -2.34
CA GLN A 195 7.74 -21.06 -2.21
C GLN A 195 7.84 -21.98 -0.98
N ASP A 196 7.26 -21.59 0.15
CA ASP A 196 7.21 -22.40 1.37
C ASP A 196 6.39 -23.68 1.15
N LYS A 197 5.24 -23.57 0.47
CA LYS A 197 4.42 -24.74 0.09
C LYS A 197 5.17 -25.71 -0.82
N LEU A 198 5.88 -25.20 -1.83
CA LEU A 198 6.73 -26.01 -2.72
C LEU A 198 7.81 -26.78 -1.95
N THR A 199 8.47 -26.10 -1.01
CA THR A 199 9.51 -26.70 -0.16
C THR A 199 8.94 -27.84 0.69
N LYS A 200 7.75 -27.64 1.27
CA LYS A 200 7.05 -28.69 2.04
C LYS A 200 6.68 -29.90 1.17
N ILE A 201 6.10 -29.66 0.00
CA ILE A 201 5.74 -30.73 -0.95
C ILE A 201 6.99 -31.53 -1.39
N ALA A 202 8.12 -30.86 -1.62
CA ALA A 202 9.36 -31.53 -1.97
C ALA A 202 9.86 -32.45 -0.85
N ALA A 203 9.77 -32.01 0.41
CA ALA A 203 10.12 -32.83 1.57
C ALA A 203 9.21 -34.06 1.72
N GLU A 204 7.90 -33.87 1.57
CA GLU A 204 6.91 -34.96 1.61
C GLU A 204 7.16 -35.98 0.49
N ARG A 205 7.43 -35.52 -0.74
CA ARG A 205 7.76 -36.40 -1.87
C ARG A 205 9.01 -37.25 -1.59
N LYS A 206 10.05 -36.64 -1.00
CA LYS A 206 11.27 -37.36 -0.61
C LYS A 206 10.96 -38.45 0.42
N ALA A 207 10.17 -38.14 1.45
CA ALA A 207 9.78 -39.09 2.47
C ALA A 207 8.98 -40.28 1.90
N VAL A 208 8.02 -40.01 0.99
CA VAL A 208 7.25 -41.07 0.31
C VAL A 208 8.16 -41.94 -0.55
N THR A 209 9.10 -41.34 -1.27
CA THR A 209 10.07 -42.08 -2.11
C THR A 209 10.89 -43.06 -1.28
N THR A 210 11.39 -42.62 -0.10
CA THR A 210 12.10 -43.50 0.83
C THR A 210 11.23 -44.66 1.29
N LYS A 211 9.97 -44.39 1.69
CA LYS A 211 9.04 -45.45 2.10
C LYS A 211 8.78 -46.46 0.98
N ILE A 212 8.60 -46.02 -0.26
CA ILE A 212 8.39 -46.93 -1.41
C ILE A 212 9.60 -47.85 -1.60
N ALA A 213 10.83 -47.31 -1.49
CA ALA A 213 12.04 -48.12 -1.59
C ALA A 213 12.12 -49.18 -0.47
N GLU A 214 11.78 -48.81 0.77
CA GLU A 214 11.71 -49.74 1.91
C GLU A 214 10.66 -50.84 1.69
N TYR A 215 9.45 -50.48 1.25
CA TYR A 215 8.40 -51.45 0.92
C TYR A 215 8.83 -52.42 -0.18
N THR A 216 9.50 -51.93 -1.23
CA THR A 216 9.97 -52.76 -2.35
C THR A 216 10.98 -53.79 -1.85
N LYS A 217 11.95 -53.36 -1.04
CA LYS A 217 12.95 -54.25 -0.42
C LYS A 217 12.31 -55.30 0.49
N ASN A 218 11.28 -54.91 1.26
CA ASN A 218 10.54 -55.85 2.10
C ASN A 218 9.82 -56.92 1.24
N GLN A 219 9.22 -56.55 0.11
CA GLN A 219 8.55 -57.51 -0.77
C GLN A 219 9.52 -58.52 -1.38
N GLU A 220 10.73 -58.10 -1.77
CA GLU A 220 11.77 -59.02 -2.26
C GLU A 220 12.20 -60.01 -1.18
N TRP A 221 12.40 -59.55 0.05
CA TRP A 221 12.75 -60.41 1.18
C TRP A 221 11.63 -61.43 1.49
N VAL A 222 10.37 -61.02 1.47
CA VAL A 222 9.21 -61.93 1.66
C VAL A 222 9.24 -63.05 0.62
N LYS A 223 9.42 -62.71 -0.66
CA LYS A 223 9.48 -63.72 -1.74
C LYS A 223 10.61 -64.72 -1.55
N GLN A 224 11.76 -64.28 -1.06
CA GLN A 224 12.95 -65.11 -0.94
C GLN A 224 12.95 -66.01 0.30
N TYR A 225 12.39 -65.57 1.42
CA TYR A 225 12.59 -66.23 2.72
C TYR A 225 11.32 -66.62 3.46
N GLU A 226 10.17 -66.09 3.06
CA GLU A 226 8.90 -66.25 3.77
C GLU A 226 7.85 -67.04 3.00
N LEU A 227 8.12 -67.37 1.74
CA LEU A 227 7.33 -68.34 0.98
C LEU A 227 7.87 -69.75 1.24
N ASP A 228 6.98 -70.70 1.48
CA ASP A 228 7.32 -72.12 1.45
C ASP A 228 7.49 -72.63 0.00
N SER A 229 7.73 -73.94 -0.18
CA SER A 229 7.91 -74.52 -1.52
C SER A 229 6.68 -74.40 -2.42
N ASP A 230 5.50 -74.12 -1.85
CA ASP A 230 4.24 -73.99 -2.57
C ASP A 230 3.92 -72.51 -2.86
N GLY A 231 4.85 -71.58 -2.54
CA GLY A 231 4.66 -70.14 -2.74
C GLY A 231 3.74 -69.51 -1.70
N ILE A 232 3.51 -70.17 -0.55
CA ILE A 232 2.61 -69.70 0.51
C ILE A 232 3.40 -69.02 1.61
N ARG A 233 2.91 -67.85 2.07
CA ARG A 233 3.44 -67.16 3.25
C ARG A 233 3.17 -67.99 4.50
N TRP A 234 4.18 -68.68 4.98
CA TRP A 234 3.98 -69.73 5.98
C TRP A 234 3.75 -69.20 7.40
N ARG A 235 4.14 -67.93 7.68
CA ARG A 235 3.92 -67.25 8.97
C ARG A 235 2.61 -66.48 9.05
N ASP A 236 1.97 -66.22 7.92
CA ASP A 236 0.69 -65.51 7.93
C ASP A 236 -0.36 -66.40 8.60
N ILE A 237 -0.99 -65.87 9.65
CA ILE A 237 -2.02 -66.58 10.40
C ILE A 237 -3.37 -66.12 9.87
N TYR A 238 -4.12 -67.07 9.35
CA TYR A 238 -5.47 -66.86 8.86
C TYR A 238 -6.46 -67.27 9.95
N PHE A 239 -7.47 -66.44 10.15
CA PHE A 239 -8.53 -66.69 11.12
C PHE A 239 -9.80 -67.07 10.34
N ASP A 240 -10.24 -68.32 10.50
CA ASP A 240 -11.54 -68.76 10.01
C ASP A 240 -12.55 -68.89 11.15
N ARG A 241 -13.78 -69.34 10.83
CA ARG A 241 -14.89 -69.45 11.78
C ARG A 241 -14.62 -70.41 12.96
N TYR A 242 -13.63 -71.30 12.89
CA TYR A 242 -13.43 -72.38 13.86
C TYR A 242 -12.04 -72.43 14.49
N SER A 243 -10.96 -72.05 13.80
CA SER A 243 -9.60 -72.05 14.37
C SER A 243 -8.60 -71.22 13.55
N PRO A 244 -7.57 -70.64 14.17
CA PRO A 244 -6.45 -70.07 13.44
C PRO A 244 -5.74 -71.18 12.66
N SER A 245 -5.35 -70.88 11.42
CA SER A 245 -4.71 -71.83 10.54
C SER A 245 -3.58 -71.20 9.74
N SER A 246 -2.57 -72.01 9.41
CA SER A 246 -1.61 -71.68 8.36
C SER A 246 -2.04 -72.38 7.08
N LYS A 247 -1.91 -71.70 5.95
CA LYS A 247 -2.10 -72.29 4.63
C LYS A 247 -0.90 -73.12 4.17
N SER A 248 0.23 -73.02 4.87
CA SER A 248 1.45 -73.78 4.56
C SER A 248 1.30 -75.25 4.94
N ASN A 249 1.80 -76.14 4.09
CA ASN A 249 1.86 -77.58 4.37
C ASN A 249 2.98 -77.97 5.34
N PHE A 250 3.85 -77.02 5.72
CA PHE A 250 5.06 -77.24 6.52
C PHE A 250 5.03 -76.53 7.88
N ALA A 251 3.95 -75.80 8.16
CA ALA A 251 3.76 -75.05 9.39
C ALA A 251 2.58 -75.59 10.20
N LYS A 252 2.73 -75.57 11.52
CA LYS A 252 1.69 -75.92 12.49
C LYS A 252 1.37 -74.71 13.35
N VAL A 253 0.09 -74.45 13.59
CA VAL A 253 -0.43 -73.40 14.47
C VAL A 253 -0.96 -74.04 15.75
N SER A 254 -0.86 -73.34 16.89
CA SER A 254 -1.46 -73.78 18.15
C SER A 254 -2.99 -73.84 18.04
N ASN A 255 -3.59 -74.87 18.64
CA ASN A 255 -5.04 -75.10 18.60
C ASN A 255 -5.76 -74.22 19.65
N MET A 256 -5.80 -72.91 19.42
CA MET A 256 -6.54 -71.99 20.29
C MET A 256 -7.66 -71.28 19.53
N TYR A 257 -8.82 -71.19 20.18
CA TYR A 257 -9.92 -70.32 19.72
C TYR A 257 -9.52 -68.88 20.00
N MET A 258 -9.54 -68.03 18.97
CA MET A 258 -9.21 -66.62 19.13
C MET A 258 -10.46 -65.77 19.25
N ASP A 259 -10.33 -64.71 20.04
CA ASP A 259 -11.40 -63.78 20.35
C ASP A 259 -11.72 -62.90 19.14
N THR A 260 -13.02 -62.72 18.88
CA THR A 260 -13.52 -61.68 17.98
C THR A 260 -13.13 -60.31 18.50
N HIS A 261 -12.89 -59.34 17.62
CA HIS A 261 -12.84 -57.94 18.02
C HIS A 261 -14.19 -57.27 17.79
N ILE A 262 -14.44 -56.19 18.54
CA ILE A 262 -15.69 -55.43 18.44
C ILE A 262 -15.44 -54.19 17.61
N GLU A 263 -16.33 -53.92 16.67
CA GLU A 263 -16.38 -52.64 15.97
C GLU A 263 -17.77 -52.00 16.06
N VAL A 264 -17.82 -50.68 15.88
CA VAL A 264 -19.07 -49.94 15.71
C VAL A 264 -19.27 -49.71 14.21
N ILE A 265 -20.37 -50.24 13.68
CA ILE A 265 -20.80 -50.08 12.28
C ILE A 265 -22.20 -49.45 12.25
N THR A 266 -22.62 -48.93 11.10
CA THR A 266 -24.00 -48.48 10.88
C THR A 266 -24.91 -49.64 10.49
N ASP A 267 -26.11 -49.69 11.06
CA ASP A 267 -27.16 -50.61 10.60
C ASP A 267 -27.86 -50.11 9.33
N GLU A 268 -28.81 -50.90 8.81
CA GLU A 268 -29.58 -50.59 7.59
C GLU A 268 -30.43 -49.30 7.72
N LEU A 269 -30.63 -48.80 8.94
CA LEU A 269 -31.37 -47.58 9.26
C LEU A 269 -30.42 -46.40 9.59
N GLY A 270 -29.10 -46.59 9.49
CA GLY A 270 -28.08 -45.58 9.77
C GLY A 270 -27.74 -45.41 11.25
N ASN A 271 -28.22 -46.28 12.15
CA ASN A 271 -27.91 -46.20 13.57
C ASN A 271 -26.59 -46.93 13.90
N PRO A 272 -25.79 -46.44 14.87
CA PRO A 272 -24.59 -47.13 15.30
C PRO A 272 -24.94 -48.44 16.03
N LYS A 273 -24.35 -49.54 15.57
CA LYS A 273 -24.50 -50.90 16.11
C LYS A 273 -23.13 -51.51 16.44
N ILE A 274 -23.03 -52.08 17.64
CA ILE A 274 -21.86 -52.84 18.08
C ILE A 274 -21.91 -54.23 17.44
N SER A 275 -20.85 -54.62 16.75
CA SER A 275 -20.77 -55.92 16.05
C SER A 275 -19.45 -56.63 16.32
N ASN A 276 -19.53 -57.94 16.50
CA ASN A 276 -18.37 -58.82 16.63
C ASN A 276 -17.85 -59.21 15.24
N PHE A 277 -16.54 -59.08 15.05
CA PHE A 277 -15.84 -59.44 13.83
C PHE A 277 -14.68 -60.38 14.15
N TYR A 278 -14.37 -61.26 13.21
CA TYR A 278 -13.19 -62.10 13.32
C TYR A 278 -11.92 -61.27 13.21
N THR A 279 -10.90 -61.67 13.95
CA THR A 279 -9.57 -61.06 13.87
C THR A 279 -9.10 -61.09 12.41
N PRO A 280 -8.62 -59.95 11.87
CA PRO A 280 -8.01 -59.92 10.55
C PRO A 280 -6.80 -60.85 10.45
N THR A 281 -6.42 -61.22 9.22
CA THR A 281 -5.20 -61.98 8.99
C THR A 281 -4.02 -61.24 9.64
N LEU A 282 -3.17 -61.96 10.37
CA LEU A 282 -1.93 -61.39 10.89
C LEU A 282 -0.83 -61.61 9.85
N PRO A 283 -0.38 -60.57 9.13
CA PRO A 283 0.57 -60.70 8.02
C PRO A 283 2.01 -60.79 8.53
N LEU A 284 2.30 -61.75 9.41
CA LEU A 284 3.57 -61.82 10.14
C LEU A 284 4.76 -62.05 9.21
N SER A 285 4.55 -62.62 8.03
CA SER A 285 5.60 -62.78 7.03
C SER A 285 6.14 -61.46 6.49
N GLN A 286 5.49 -60.29 6.70
CA GLN A 286 6.08 -59.01 6.26
C GLN A 286 7.21 -58.49 7.16
N TYR A 287 7.47 -59.15 8.29
CA TYR A 287 8.46 -58.74 9.27
C TYR A 287 9.64 -59.71 9.31
N LYS A 288 10.85 -59.17 9.14
CA LYS A 288 12.08 -59.97 9.18
C LYS A 288 12.24 -60.72 10.50
N ALA A 289 12.62 -61.99 10.42
CA ALA A 289 13.00 -62.80 11.59
C ALA A 289 14.10 -62.09 12.39
N ASN A 290 13.82 -61.88 13.66
CA ASN A 290 14.74 -61.36 14.66
C ASN A 290 14.28 -61.88 16.03
N PRO A 291 14.84 -63.02 16.49
CA PRO A 291 14.43 -63.65 17.75
C PRO A 291 14.61 -62.76 18.99
N SER A 292 15.45 -61.73 18.90
CA SER A 292 15.74 -60.79 19.98
C SER A 292 14.86 -59.54 19.95
N LYS A 293 13.90 -59.45 19.01
CA LYS A 293 13.02 -58.29 18.86
C LYS A 293 11.56 -58.68 19.00
N ILE A 294 10.91 -58.06 19.98
CA ILE A 294 9.45 -58.05 20.11
C ILE A 294 8.92 -56.92 19.22
N ASN A 295 8.06 -57.26 18.27
CA ASN A 295 7.39 -56.30 17.41
C ASN A 295 6.00 -56.00 17.98
N GLU A 296 5.63 -54.74 17.99
CA GLU A 296 4.26 -54.28 18.27
C GLU A 296 3.67 -53.71 16.98
N VAL A 297 2.50 -54.22 16.59
CA VAL A 297 1.84 -53.78 15.36
C VAL A 297 0.35 -53.54 15.60
N LEU A 298 -0.15 -52.45 15.05
CA LEU A 298 -1.59 -52.18 15.02
C LEU A 298 -2.22 -52.95 13.88
N ILE A 299 -3.25 -53.74 14.21
CA ILE A 299 -4.06 -54.44 13.23
C ILE A 299 -5.24 -53.55 12.89
N SER A 300 -5.44 -53.35 11.59
CA SER A 300 -6.49 -52.47 11.07
C SER A 300 -7.74 -53.27 10.72
N SER A 301 -8.90 -52.64 10.88
CA SER A 301 -10.18 -53.19 10.44
C SER A 301 -10.18 -53.46 8.94
N GLU A 302 -10.69 -54.62 8.56
CA GLU A 302 -11.04 -54.98 7.17
C GLU A 302 -12.48 -54.58 6.81
N GLN A 303 -13.27 -54.08 7.76
CA GLN A 303 -14.65 -53.67 7.52
C GLN A 303 -14.69 -52.36 6.70
N PRO A 304 -15.51 -52.26 5.65
CA PRO A 304 -15.54 -51.09 4.77
C PRO A 304 -15.70 -49.75 5.51
N GLU A 305 -16.58 -49.68 6.50
CA GLU A 305 -16.89 -48.45 7.26
C GLU A 305 -15.76 -48.01 8.20
N ASN A 306 -14.93 -48.95 8.64
CA ASN A 306 -13.85 -48.72 9.58
C ASN A 306 -12.48 -48.96 8.98
N LYS A 307 -12.39 -49.09 7.65
CA LYS A 307 -11.17 -49.44 6.94
C LYS A 307 -10.00 -48.54 7.36
N GLY A 308 -8.95 -49.15 7.87
CA GLY A 308 -7.75 -48.46 8.34
C GLY A 308 -7.79 -47.95 9.79
N LYS A 309 -8.92 -48.10 10.51
CA LYS A 309 -8.97 -47.87 11.96
C LYS A 309 -8.34 -49.07 12.68
N ALA A 310 -7.55 -48.81 13.72
CA ALA A 310 -6.96 -49.87 14.52
C ALA A 310 -8.04 -50.59 15.35
N VAL A 311 -8.04 -51.93 15.28
CA VAL A 311 -8.98 -52.82 16.02
C VAL A 311 -8.28 -53.67 17.08
N GLY A 312 -6.95 -53.67 17.08
CA GLY A 312 -6.16 -54.29 18.13
C GLY A 312 -4.66 -54.14 17.90
N LYS A 313 -3.89 -54.65 18.85
CA LYS A 313 -2.44 -54.71 18.85
C LYS A 313 -2.00 -56.17 18.86
N ALA A 314 -0.99 -56.48 18.07
CA ALA A 314 -0.30 -57.77 18.14
C ALA A 314 1.14 -57.56 18.60
N PHE A 315 1.53 -58.26 19.67
CA PHE A 315 2.90 -58.36 20.14
C PHE A 315 3.46 -59.70 19.68
N PHE A 316 4.50 -59.71 18.85
CA PHE A 316 5.03 -60.96 18.33
C PHE A 316 6.54 -60.95 18.16
N VAL A 317 7.12 -62.14 18.17
CA VAL A 317 8.54 -62.36 17.87
C VAL A 317 8.63 -63.34 16.72
N ASN A 318 9.17 -62.89 15.59
CA ASN A 318 9.53 -63.78 14.50
C ASN A 318 10.91 -64.37 14.77
N GLN A 319 10.94 -65.66 15.02
CA GLN A 319 12.16 -66.45 14.98
C GLN A 319 12.39 -66.96 13.53
N ASN A 320 13.45 -67.70 13.25
CA ASN A 320 13.74 -68.14 11.88
C ASN A 320 12.78 -69.24 11.39
N TYR A 321 12.37 -70.14 12.27
CA TYR A 321 11.53 -71.30 12.00
C TYR A 321 10.22 -71.30 12.80
N SER A 322 10.00 -70.35 13.69
CA SER A 322 8.73 -70.18 14.39
C SER A 322 8.39 -68.71 14.60
N SER A 323 7.16 -68.42 14.95
CA SER A 323 6.85 -67.17 15.66
C SER A 323 5.74 -67.39 16.67
N TYR A 324 5.64 -66.46 17.60
CA TYR A 324 4.65 -66.47 18.66
C TYR A 324 4.13 -65.06 18.87
N VAL A 325 2.83 -64.95 19.10
CA VAL A 325 2.07 -63.70 19.09
C VAL A 325 1.08 -63.67 20.25
N ALA A 326 0.97 -62.52 20.88
CA ALA A 326 -0.10 -62.16 21.79
C ALA A 326 -0.96 -61.06 21.17
N TRP A 327 -2.26 -61.29 21.11
CA TRP A 327 -3.28 -60.40 20.55
C TRP A 327 -4.00 -59.64 21.64
N GLN A 328 -4.10 -58.33 21.48
CA GLN A 328 -4.81 -57.41 22.36
C GLN A 328 -5.84 -56.61 21.55
N PRO A 329 -7.14 -56.95 21.61
CA PRO A 329 -8.16 -56.17 20.91
C PRO A 329 -8.32 -54.77 21.54
N ILE A 330 -8.60 -53.76 20.72
CA ILE A 330 -8.94 -52.40 21.17
C ILE A 330 -10.47 -52.33 21.29
N LEU A 331 -10.99 -52.30 22.52
CA LEU A 331 -12.42 -52.16 22.78
C LEU A 331 -12.81 -50.70 23.04
N LYS A 332 -14.01 -50.30 22.59
CA LYS A 332 -14.51 -48.92 22.66
C LYS A 332 -15.54 -48.67 23.79
N ASN A 333 -15.94 -49.67 24.59
CA ASN A 333 -17.05 -49.51 25.56
C ASN A 333 -16.80 -50.10 26.96
N TYR A 334 -17.26 -49.38 27.99
CA TYR A 334 -16.83 -49.41 29.41
C TYR A 334 -17.14 -50.68 30.22
N SER A 335 -18.15 -51.49 29.85
CA SER A 335 -18.59 -52.64 30.65
C SER A 335 -17.79 -53.93 30.44
N GLU A 336 -16.98 -54.01 29.39
CA GLU A 336 -16.07 -55.15 29.08
C GLU A 336 -14.58 -54.74 29.18
N ILE A 337 -14.32 -53.47 29.51
CA ILE A 337 -12.96 -52.94 29.74
C ILE A 337 -12.27 -53.70 30.88
N THR A 338 -13.02 -54.08 31.91
CA THR A 338 -12.49 -54.79 33.08
C THR A 338 -12.05 -56.21 32.77
N SER A 339 -12.53 -56.87 31.70
CA SER A 339 -12.09 -58.22 31.31
C SER A 339 -10.92 -58.26 30.34
N VAL A 340 -10.66 -57.17 29.60
CA VAL A 340 -9.59 -57.11 28.57
C VAL A 340 -8.40 -56.26 29.00
N LEU A 341 -8.59 -55.25 29.85
CA LEU A 341 -7.48 -54.52 30.49
C LEU A 341 -6.94 -55.23 31.73
N SER A 342 -7.70 -56.16 32.30
CA SER A 342 -7.14 -57.12 33.24
C SER A 342 -6.57 -58.30 32.44
N LEU A 343 -5.43 -58.77 32.89
CA LEU A 343 -4.88 -60.08 32.53
C LEU A 343 -5.77 -61.20 33.13
N ASN A 344 -7.10 -61.15 32.92
CA ASN A 344 -8.05 -62.11 33.46
C ASN A 344 -7.88 -63.49 32.81
N GLU A 345 -8.18 -64.54 33.58
CA GLU A 345 -7.95 -65.96 33.30
C GLU A 345 -8.63 -66.53 32.03
N GLY A 346 -9.40 -65.72 31.29
CA GLY A 346 -10.18 -66.14 30.13
C GLY A 346 -9.64 -65.71 28.75
N ASN A 347 -8.64 -64.83 28.69
CA ASN A 347 -8.21 -64.23 27.42
C ASN A 347 -7.36 -65.21 26.59
N ARG A 348 -7.90 -65.64 25.43
CA ARG A 348 -7.29 -66.67 24.57
C ARG A 348 -6.50 -66.10 23.40
N GLY A 349 -6.25 -64.79 23.40
CA GLY A 349 -5.55 -64.05 22.34
C GLY A 349 -4.10 -64.46 22.02
N ASN A 350 -3.56 -65.55 22.57
CA ASN A 350 -2.17 -65.90 22.32
C ASN A 350 -2.07 -67.09 21.37
N LEU A 351 -1.17 -67.01 20.40
CA LEU A 351 -0.91 -68.06 19.44
C LEU A 351 0.56 -68.25 19.22
N TYR A 352 0.94 -69.45 18.81
CA TYR A 352 2.24 -69.68 18.23
C TYR A 352 2.12 -70.53 16.98
N PHE A 353 3.15 -70.46 16.16
CA PHE A 353 3.29 -71.29 14.99
C PHE A 353 4.74 -71.71 14.80
N ALA A 354 4.90 -72.92 14.31
CA ALA A 354 6.19 -73.55 14.11
C ALA A 354 6.24 -74.15 12.71
N ARG A 355 7.30 -73.82 11.97
CA ARG A 355 7.71 -74.57 10.80
C ARG A 355 8.32 -75.87 11.27
N THR A 356 7.57 -76.95 11.07
CA THR A 356 7.98 -78.30 11.46
C THR A 356 8.74 -79.01 10.33
N ASP A 357 8.60 -78.48 9.10
CA ASP A 357 9.06 -79.07 7.84
C ASP A 357 8.50 -80.48 7.56
N TYR A 358 7.45 -80.89 8.29
CA TYR A 358 6.71 -82.11 7.99
C TYR A 358 5.75 -81.84 6.85
N LYS A 359 5.79 -82.64 5.80
CA LYS A 359 4.85 -82.49 4.69
C LYS A 359 3.48 -83.04 5.08
N LYS A 360 2.45 -82.18 5.09
CA LYS A 360 1.06 -82.57 5.29
C LYS A 360 0.63 -83.62 4.26
N GLY A 361 -0.06 -84.68 4.69
CA GLY A 361 -0.49 -85.79 3.84
C GLY A 361 0.51 -86.95 3.73
N VAL A 362 1.71 -86.81 4.28
CA VAL A 362 2.65 -87.92 4.54
C VAL A 362 2.52 -88.34 6.01
N ASP A 363 2.99 -89.54 6.38
CA ASP A 363 3.03 -89.95 7.80
C ASP A 363 3.92 -88.99 8.61
N ILE A 364 3.28 -88.10 9.37
CA ILE A 364 3.94 -87.08 10.19
C ILE A 364 4.66 -87.73 11.36
N GLY A 365 4.11 -88.81 11.92
CA GLY A 365 4.71 -89.50 13.07
C GLY A 365 6.05 -90.12 12.69
N LEU A 366 6.13 -90.75 11.52
CA LEU A 366 7.38 -91.31 11.01
C LEU A 366 8.43 -90.22 10.74
N GLN A 367 8.04 -89.12 10.09
CA GLN A 367 8.94 -87.98 9.84
C GLN A 367 9.44 -87.36 11.15
N ALA A 368 8.56 -87.21 12.14
CA ALA A 368 8.92 -86.68 13.46
C ALA A 368 9.88 -87.61 14.20
N GLN A 369 9.66 -88.94 14.15
CA GLN A 369 10.55 -89.92 14.76
C GLN A 369 11.95 -89.87 14.13
N GLN A 370 12.03 -89.88 12.80
CA GLN A 370 13.31 -89.80 12.08
C GLN A 370 14.07 -88.52 12.41
N ARG A 371 13.38 -87.37 12.44
CA ARG A 371 13.97 -86.08 12.84
C ARG A 371 14.46 -86.12 14.29
N TYR A 372 13.65 -86.64 15.21
CA TYR A 372 13.99 -86.71 16.63
C TYR A 372 15.26 -87.52 16.87
N GLU A 373 15.35 -88.73 16.33
CA GLU A 373 16.52 -89.59 16.49
C GLU A 373 17.77 -88.96 15.85
N SER A 374 17.63 -88.33 14.68
CA SER A 374 18.74 -87.65 14.02
C SER A 374 19.29 -86.47 14.81
N VAL A 375 18.43 -85.70 15.50
CA VAL A 375 18.86 -84.56 16.32
C VAL A 375 19.45 -85.06 17.63
N LYS A 376 18.79 -86.01 18.30
CA LYS A 376 19.24 -86.63 19.54
C LYS A 376 20.67 -87.18 19.43
N ALA A 377 20.98 -87.87 18.34
CA ALA A 377 22.32 -88.41 18.08
C ALA A 377 23.42 -87.33 17.99
N LYS A 378 23.08 -86.10 17.58
CA LYS A 378 24.04 -85.00 17.37
C LYS A 378 24.12 -84.06 18.56
N THR A 379 22.98 -83.81 19.22
CA THR A 379 22.83 -82.74 20.21
C THR A 379 21.88 -83.21 21.30
N PRO A 380 22.32 -84.12 22.20
CA PRO A 380 21.45 -84.77 23.19
C PRO A 380 20.86 -83.79 24.21
N GLN A 381 21.47 -82.62 24.39
CA GLN A 381 20.93 -81.55 25.21
C GLN A 381 20.96 -80.22 24.44
N ILE A 382 19.82 -79.52 24.42
CA ILE A 382 19.64 -78.26 23.70
C ILE A 382 19.07 -77.21 24.65
N THR A 383 19.72 -76.05 24.76
CA THR A 383 19.22 -74.92 25.53
C THR A 383 18.68 -73.84 24.60
N TYR A 384 17.51 -73.31 24.92
CA TYR A 384 16.83 -72.24 24.19
C TYR A 384 16.67 -71.02 25.08
N ARG A 385 16.82 -69.83 24.49
CA ARG A 385 16.54 -68.56 25.16
C ARG A 385 15.65 -67.69 24.30
N GLY A 386 14.74 -66.96 24.93
CA GLY A 386 13.88 -66.00 24.26
C GLY A 386 12.92 -65.31 25.22
N TYR A 387 11.72 -65.02 24.76
CA TYR A 387 10.73 -64.23 25.51
C TYR A 387 9.43 -64.97 25.73
N MET A 388 8.77 -64.64 26.83
CA MET A 388 7.37 -64.90 27.08
C MET A 388 6.57 -63.63 26.77
N LEU A 389 5.45 -63.75 26.06
CA LEU A 389 4.52 -62.67 25.74
C LEU A 389 3.13 -62.99 26.28
N ASN A 390 2.41 -61.94 26.66
CA ASN A 390 0.97 -61.97 26.93
C ASN A 390 0.30 -60.77 26.25
N VAL A 391 -1.00 -60.59 26.49
CA VAL A 391 -1.79 -59.48 25.91
C VAL A 391 -1.28 -58.07 26.28
N GLY A 392 -0.38 -57.93 27.24
CA GLY A 392 0.31 -56.69 27.60
C GLY A 392 1.70 -56.52 26.96
N GLY A 393 2.13 -57.44 26.10
CA GLY A 393 3.46 -57.44 25.49
C GLY A 393 4.41 -58.41 26.18
N LYS A 394 5.67 -58.00 26.41
CA LYS A 394 6.67 -58.85 27.07
C LYS A 394 6.25 -59.15 28.51
N SER A 395 6.15 -60.43 28.86
CA SER A 395 5.77 -60.88 30.20
C SER A 395 6.86 -61.65 30.93
N GLY A 396 7.98 -61.97 30.28
CA GLY A 396 9.16 -62.56 30.92
C GLY A 396 10.26 -62.96 29.93
N ASP A 397 11.39 -63.39 30.46
CA ASP A 397 12.49 -64.02 29.73
C ASP A 397 12.45 -65.53 29.96
N ILE A 398 12.45 -66.33 28.90
CA ILE A 398 12.39 -67.79 29.01
C ILE A 398 13.75 -68.43 28.73
N THR A 399 14.10 -69.42 29.54
CA THR A 399 15.20 -70.36 29.25
C THR A 399 14.66 -71.77 29.36
N LEU A 400 14.74 -72.56 28.30
CA LEU A 400 14.36 -73.98 28.28
C LEU A 400 15.58 -74.83 27.96
N THR A 401 15.68 -76.00 28.59
CA THR A 401 16.66 -77.03 28.26
C THR A 401 15.91 -78.32 27.97
N ALA A 402 16.00 -78.79 26.73
CA ALA A 402 15.55 -80.10 26.31
C ALA A 402 16.70 -81.09 26.50
N ASP A 403 16.49 -82.09 27.35
CA ASP A 403 17.35 -83.25 27.53
C ASP A 403 16.69 -84.41 26.78
N LEU A 404 17.18 -84.67 25.56
CA LEU A 404 16.62 -85.64 24.63
C LEU A 404 16.92 -87.09 25.05
N ASP A 405 17.94 -87.31 25.86
CA ASP A 405 18.23 -88.63 26.43
C ASP A 405 17.19 -89.00 27.49
N LYS A 406 16.77 -88.02 28.29
CA LYS A 406 15.75 -88.19 29.32
C LYS A 406 14.32 -87.90 28.86
N ASN A 407 14.14 -87.56 27.58
CA ASN A 407 12.84 -87.17 27.01
C ASN A 407 12.14 -86.06 27.81
N VAL A 408 12.89 -85.07 28.31
CA VAL A 408 12.33 -84.05 29.21
C VAL A 408 12.77 -82.64 28.86
N VAL A 409 11.87 -81.68 29.02
CA VAL A 409 12.13 -80.24 28.96
C VAL A 409 11.95 -79.65 30.35
N ASN A 410 12.96 -78.92 30.79
CA ASN A 410 12.93 -78.11 32.01
C ASN A 410 13.33 -76.68 31.69
N GLY A 411 13.02 -75.72 32.54
CA GLY A 411 13.43 -74.35 32.31
C GLY A 411 12.96 -73.37 33.36
N THR A 412 13.14 -72.08 33.06
CA THR A 412 12.77 -70.98 33.92
C THR A 412 12.12 -69.86 33.11
N VAL A 413 11.22 -69.11 33.76
CA VAL A 413 10.77 -67.81 33.31
C VAL A 413 11.21 -66.79 34.35
N THR A 414 12.02 -65.83 33.95
CA THR A 414 12.55 -64.78 34.83
C THR A 414 12.11 -63.39 34.37
N ASN A 415 12.39 -62.37 35.17
CA ASN A 415 12.10 -60.96 34.83
C ASN A 415 10.64 -60.75 34.43
N ARG A 416 9.73 -61.36 35.20
CA ARG A 416 8.31 -61.38 34.85
C ARG A 416 7.67 -60.02 35.03
N ILE A 417 6.87 -59.64 34.04
CA ILE A 417 6.08 -58.40 34.04
C ILE A 417 4.62 -58.82 34.09
N VAL A 418 4.05 -58.69 35.28
CA VAL A 418 2.67 -59.09 35.61
C VAL A 418 1.91 -57.90 36.18
N ASN A 419 0.59 -57.97 36.21
CA ASN A 419 -0.23 -56.97 36.90
C ASN A 419 0.13 -56.98 38.41
N PRO A 420 0.21 -55.83 39.10
CA PRO A 420 0.47 -55.77 40.54
C PRO A 420 -0.45 -56.64 41.43
N LEU A 421 -1.63 -57.01 40.93
CA LEU A 421 -2.57 -57.93 41.59
C LEU A 421 -2.24 -59.42 41.38
N GLN A 422 -1.19 -59.73 40.61
CA GLN A 422 -0.78 -61.08 40.25
C GLN A 422 0.50 -61.52 40.95
N ASP A 423 0.77 -62.81 40.83
CA ASP A 423 1.97 -63.42 41.36
C ASP A 423 3.18 -63.18 40.44
N GLY A 424 3.89 -62.06 40.65
CA GLY A 424 5.05 -61.64 39.86
C GLY A 424 6.34 -62.42 40.06
N ARG A 425 6.25 -63.60 40.69
CA ARG A 425 7.39 -64.47 40.96
C ARG A 425 7.90 -65.15 39.71
N ASP A 426 9.22 -65.30 39.61
CA ASP A 426 9.83 -66.15 38.58
C ASP A 426 9.27 -67.57 38.62
N LEU A 427 9.29 -68.27 37.49
CA LEU A 427 8.70 -69.59 37.35
C LEU A 427 9.78 -70.62 37.07
N LEU A 428 9.64 -71.79 37.69
CA LEU A 428 10.39 -72.99 37.36
C LEU A 428 9.49 -73.96 36.61
N LEU A 429 9.88 -74.29 35.38
CA LEU A 429 9.19 -75.22 34.49
C LEU A 429 9.86 -76.58 34.60
N LYS A 430 9.14 -77.60 35.05
CA LYS A 430 9.67 -78.94 35.33
C LYS A 430 8.90 -80.03 34.60
N ASN A 431 9.65 -81.09 34.27
CA ASN A 431 9.12 -82.37 33.81
C ASN A 431 8.21 -82.27 32.57
N GLY A 432 8.53 -81.37 31.63
CA GLY A 432 7.85 -81.32 30.34
C GLY A 432 8.19 -82.56 29.53
N GLN A 433 7.29 -83.55 29.47
CA GLN A 433 7.56 -84.81 28.78
C GLN A 433 7.59 -84.58 27.27
N ILE A 434 8.66 -85.03 26.61
CA ILE A 434 8.77 -84.99 25.15
C ILE A 434 7.94 -86.13 24.56
N SER A 435 7.11 -85.82 23.58
CA SER A 435 6.31 -86.80 22.81
C SER A 435 6.58 -86.64 21.33
N VAL A 436 6.80 -87.78 20.65
CA VAL A 436 7.08 -87.86 19.22
C VAL A 436 5.97 -88.67 18.56
N ASP A 437 5.04 -87.99 17.91
CA ASP A 437 3.84 -88.60 17.35
C ASP A 437 3.34 -87.83 16.12
N ARG A 438 2.08 -88.06 15.71
CA ARG A 438 1.45 -87.38 14.57
C ARG A 438 1.31 -85.86 14.76
N ALA A 439 1.41 -85.36 16.00
CA ALA A 439 1.43 -83.94 16.32
C ALA A 439 2.85 -83.33 16.13
N GLY A 440 3.87 -84.14 15.88
CA GLY A 440 5.26 -83.73 15.70
C GLY A 440 6.12 -84.08 16.91
N ILE A 441 7.20 -83.30 17.12
CA ILE A 441 8.03 -83.40 18.32
C ILE A 441 7.55 -82.31 19.27
N THR A 442 6.76 -82.70 20.26
CA THR A 442 6.13 -81.79 21.22
C THR A 442 6.63 -82.06 22.62
N PHE A 443 6.34 -81.15 23.54
CA PHE A 443 6.58 -81.37 24.96
C PHE A 443 5.43 -80.80 25.78
N ARG A 444 5.13 -81.46 26.91
CA ARG A 444 4.04 -81.05 27.80
C ARG A 444 4.36 -81.28 29.26
N GLY A 445 4.23 -80.23 30.06
CA GLY A 445 4.22 -80.31 31.51
C GLY A 445 2.82 -80.66 32.03
N THR A 446 2.73 -81.63 32.94
CA THR A 446 1.46 -82.03 33.55
C THR A 446 0.87 -80.90 34.39
N SER A 447 -0.40 -80.56 34.13
CA SER A 447 -1.15 -79.57 34.92
C SER A 447 -1.12 -79.90 36.41
N GLY A 448 -0.89 -78.89 37.25
CA GLY A 448 -0.80 -79.07 38.69
C GLY A 448 0.51 -79.67 39.18
N ARG A 449 1.52 -79.86 38.31
CA ARG A 449 2.83 -80.43 38.67
C ARG A 449 4.03 -79.72 38.06
N ALA A 450 3.83 -79.07 36.92
CA ALA A 450 4.93 -78.68 36.04
C ALA A 450 5.43 -77.24 36.22
N ILE A 451 4.66 -76.36 36.88
CA ILE A 451 5.04 -74.95 37.07
C ILE A 451 5.07 -74.62 38.55
N ILE A 452 6.24 -74.20 39.04
CA ILE A 452 6.48 -73.87 40.45
C ILE A 452 6.91 -72.41 40.55
N PRO A 453 6.23 -71.55 41.34
CA PRO A 453 6.70 -70.19 41.58
C PRO A 453 7.94 -70.18 42.46
N VAL A 454 8.89 -69.31 42.13
CA VAL A 454 10.18 -69.12 42.80
C VAL A 454 10.09 -67.94 43.78
N GLY A 455 10.43 -68.18 45.05
CA GLY A 455 10.32 -67.20 46.12
C GLY A 455 8.99 -67.29 46.89
N ASN A 456 9.01 -67.09 48.22
CA ASN A 456 7.83 -67.19 49.10
C ASN A 456 6.93 -68.42 48.86
N ASN A 457 7.54 -69.55 48.49
CA ASN A 457 6.88 -70.85 48.27
C ASN A 457 7.61 -71.93 49.08
N PRO A 458 7.51 -71.91 50.42
CA PRO A 458 8.32 -72.76 51.29
C PRO A 458 8.07 -74.25 51.08
N ASN A 459 6.89 -74.62 50.57
CA ASN A 459 6.49 -76.00 50.31
C ASN A 459 6.80 -76.45 48.87
N ASN A 460 7.38 -75.57 48.05
CA ASN A 460 7.73 -75.84 46.66
C ASN A 460 6.54 -76.41 45.84
N LEU A 461 5.32 -75.97 46.18
CA LEU A 461 4.10 -76.50 45.58
C LEU A 461 3.91 -75.89 44.19
N PRO A 462 3.51 -76.70 43.19
CA PRO A 462 3.18 -76.21 41.87
C PRO A 462 1.84 -75.47 41.87
N PHE A 463 1.63 -74.62 40.86
CA PHE A 463 0.31 -74.05 40.61
C PHE A 463 -0.66 -75.13 40.15
N ARG A 464 -1.82 -75.23 40.82
CA ARG A 464 -2.77 -76.35 40.67
C ARG A 464 -3.31 -76.55 39.26
N TYR A 465 -3.53 -75.47 38.52
CA TYR A 465 -4.12 -75.52 37.17
C TYR A 465 -3.13 -75.17 36.07
N ALA A 466 -1.91 -74.75 36.44
CA ALA A 466 -0.94 -74.27 35.47
C ALA A 466 -0.23 -75.43 34.77
N ASN A 467 -0.03 -75.27 33.47
CA ASN A 467 0.75 -76.17 32.63
C ASN A 467 1.52 -75.38 31.58
N PHE A 468 2.45 -76.05 30.91
CA PHE A 468 3.11 -75.53 29.74
C PHE A 468 3.20 -76.61 28.68
N GLU A 469 3.11 -76.22 27.43
CA GLU A 469 3.29 -77.12 26.29
C GLU A 469 3.90 -76.38 25.12
N GLY A 470 4.50 -77.12 24.19
CA GLY A 470 5.09 -76.53 23.00
C GLY A 470 5.58 -77.55 22.01
N ILE A 471 6.22 -77.04 20.97
CA ILE A 471 6.72 -77.79 19.82
C ILE A 471 8.11 -77.29 19.42
N PHE A 472 8.93 -78.21 18.90
CA PHE A 472 10.23 -77.88 18.33
C PHE A 472 10.13 -77.55 16.84
N ALA A 473 10.67 -76.41 16.45
CA ALA A 473 10.66 -75.88 15.09
C ALA A 473 12.03 -76.00 14.41
N GLY A 474 12.04 -76.05 13.08
CA GLY A 474 13.24 -76.15 12.23
C GLY A 474 13.84 -77.56 12.17
N LYS A 475 14.50 -77.91 11.07
CA LYS A 475 14.94 -79.29 10.79
C LYS A 475 15.82 -79.90 11.88
N ASN A 476 16.61 -79.08 12.58
CA ASN A 476 17.50 -79.53 13.65
C ASN A 476 16.98 -79.18 15.06
N MET A 477 15.69 -78.82 15.19
CA MET A 477 15.12 -78.34 16.46
C MET A 477 15.84 -77.06 16.93
N GLU A 478 16.14 -76.15 16.01
CA GLU A 478 16.84 -74.90 16.29
C GLU A 478 16.03 -73.96 17.19
N GLU A 479 14.71 -74.13 17.21
CA GLU A 479 13.80 -73.24 17.91
C GLU A 479 12.71 -74.01 18.63
N VAL A 480 12.14 -73.38 19.66
CA VAL A 480 11.02 -73.88 20.42
C VAL A 480 9.98 -72.78 20.53
N VAL A 481 8.70 -73.14 20.41
CA VAL A 481 7.58 -72.25 20.71
C VAL A 481 6.50 -73.01 21.45
N GLY A 482 5.75 -72.31 22.28
CA GLY A 482 4.73 -72.91 23.11
C GLY A 482 3.91 -71.90 23.87
N GLU A 483 3.19 -72.41 24.86
CA GLU A 483 2.34 -71.64 25.74
C GLU A 483 2.45 -72.09 27.19
N ILE A 484 2.19 -71.15 28.08
CA ILE A 484 1.97 -71.35 29.51
C ILE A 484 0.53 -70.91 29.79
N SER A 485 -0.24 -71.81 30.37
CA SER A 485 -1.68 -71.62 30.60
C SER A 485 -2.02 -71.94 32.06
N GLY A 486 -3.10 -71.36 32.58
CA GLY A 486 -3.62 -71.65 33.93
C GLY A 486 -2.81 -71.07 35.09
N LEU A 487 -2.03 -70.00 34.84
CA LEU A 487 -1.39 -69.22 35.90
C LEU A 487 -2.44 -68.42 36.70
N PRO A 488 -2.36 -68.35 38.03
CA PRO A 488 -3.40 -67.70 38.84
C PRO A 488 -3.54 -66.22 38.54
N ASN A 489 -4.77 -65.79 38.25
CA ASN A 489 -5.11 -64.41 37.91
C ASN A 489 -4.37 -63.87 36.68
N GLU A 490 -3.75 -64.70 35.84
CA GLU A 490 -3.03 -64.26 34.63
C GLU A 490 -3.66 -64.80 33.35
N ALA A 491 -3.57 -64.01 32.28
CA ALA A 491 -3.88 -64.49 30.94
C ALA A 491 -2.88 -65.56 30.51
N ASN A 492 -3.29 -66.43 29.59
CA ASN A 492 -2.36 -67.34 28.93
C ASN A 492 -1.18 -66.53 28.35
N SER A 493 -0.02 -67.16 28.30
CA SER A 493 1.18 -66.57 27.73
C SER A 493 1.73 -67.49 26.66
N VAL A 494 2.24 -66.92 25.58
CA VAL A 494 3.03 -67.67 24.61
C VAL A 494 4.50 -67.42 24.85
N PHE A 495 5.33 -68.36 24.48
CA PHE A 495 6.77 -68.22 24.56
C PHE A 495 7.43 -68.78 23.32
N GLY A 496 8.65 -68.31 23.10
CA GLY A 496 9.55 -68.96 22.16
C GLY A 496 11.00 -68.74 22.56
N GLY A 497 11.86 -69.59 22.02
CA GLY A 497 13.28 -69.55 22.28
C GLY A 497 14.08 -70.11 21.11
N THR A 498 15.24 -69.52 20.88
CA THR A 498 16.19 -69.98 19.86
C THR A 498 17.33 -70.71 20.56
N GLN A 499 17.84 -71.76 19.93
CA GLN A 499 18.96 -72.53 20.44
C GLN A 499 20.14 -71.61 20.71
N VAL A 500 20.73 -71.75 21.90
CA VAL A 500 21.99 -71.13 22.26
C VAL A 500 23.09 -72.07 21.78
N THR A 501 23.73 -71.72 20.67
CA THR A 501 24.96 -72.41 20.25
C THR A 501 26.02 -72.17 21.32
N LYS A 502 26.56 -73.24 21.89
CA LYS A 502 27.74 -73.14 22.76
C LYS A 502 28.98 -72.89 21.92
#